data_AF-A0A1D6LVA0-F1
#
_entry.id   AF-A0A1D6LVA0-F1
#
_cell.length_a   1.000
_cell.length_b   1.000
_cell.length_c   1.000
_cell.angle_alpha   90.00
_cell.angle_beta   90.00
_cell.angle_gamma   90.00
#
_symmetry.space_group_name_H-M   'P 1'
#
loop_
_entity.id
_entity.type
_entity.pdbx_description
1 polymer ?
#
loop_
_entity_poly.entity_id
_entity_poly.type
_entity_poly.pdbx_seq_one_letter_code
_entity_poly.pdbx_strand_id
1 'polypeptide(L)'
;MVHSMAGRPGDGTTYQSIQPWDFAFVPLNDMASRGVISTEMLDSFYMPLYGPSDKELMEIIQNKGSFEINDVQVHEQMSGVDKSLQTPKITALCVRDNDRPAFWTLGRSHGRVRENQLSMT
;
A
#
# COMPACT_ATOMS: atom_id res chain seq x y z
N MET A 1 -25.24 4.52 3.27
CA MET A 1 -23.82 4.90 3.42
C MET A 1 -23.03 4.10 2.41
N VAL A 2 -22.08 4.71 1.69
CA VAL A 2 -21.28 4.04 0.67
C VAL A 2 -19.82 4.16 1.09
N HIS A 3 -19.12 3.02 1.18
CA HIS A 3 -17.69 2.98 1.47
C HIS A 3 -16.95 2.35 0.30
N SER A 4 -15.80 2.93 -0.04
CA SER A 4 -14.86 2.36 -0.99
C SER A 4 -13.49 2.32 -0.33
N MET A 5 -12.83 1.16 -0.40
CA MET A 5 -11.51 0.93 0.19
C MET A 5 -10.72 -0.05 -0.66
N ALA A 6 -9.40 0.06 -0.62
CA ALA A 6 -8.53 -0.96 -1.19
C ALA A 6 -8.61 -2.22 -0.32
N GLY A 7 -8.74 -3.37 -0.97
CA GLY A 7 -8.84 -4.68 -0.32
C GLY A 7 -8.11 -5.74 -1.13
N ARG A 8 -8.24 -6.99 -0.71
CA ARG A 8 -7.65 -8.15 -1.39
C ARG A 8 -8.73 -9.17 -1.76
N PRO A 9 -8.52 -10.00 -2.80
CA PRO A 9 -9.41 -11.13 -3.08
C PRO A 9 -9.48 -12.10 -1.89
N GLY A 10 -10.68 -12.59 -1.58
CA GLY A 10 -10.95 -13.52 -0.47
C GLY A 10 -10.74 -15.00 -0.80
N ASP A 11 -10.22 -15.35 -1.97
CA ASP A 11 -9.73 -16.69 -2.26
C ASP A 11 -8.26 -16.81 -1.82
N GLY A 12 -7.91 -17.90 -1.13
CA GLY A 12 -6.56 -18.12 -0.60
C GLY A 12 -5.47 -18.29 -1.66
N THR A 13 -5.72 -17.94 -2.92
CA THR A 13 -4.77 -17.94 -4.04
C THR A 13 -4.01 -16.63 -4.09
N THR A 14 -3.24 -16.40 -3.03
CA THR A 14 -2.38 -15.24 -2.80
C THR A 14 -1.11 -15.33 -3.67
N TYR A 15 -1.05 -14.56 -4.76
CA TYR A 15 0.13 -13.81 -5.26
C TYR A 15 -0.10 -13.08 -6.61
N GLN A 16 -1.31 -13.15 -7.20
CA GLN A 16 -1.48 -12.61 -8.57
C GLN A 16 -1.81 -11.11 -8.65
N SER A 17 -2.11 -10.44 -7.54
CA SER A 17 -2.33 -8.99 -7.51
C SER A 17 -1.25 -8.29 -6.69
N ILE A 18 -0.51 -7.41 -7.36
CA ILE A 18 0.40 -6.45 -6.72
C ILE A 18 -0.47 -5.62 -5.78
N GLN A 19 -0.25 -5.76 -4.48
CA GLN A 19 -0.97 -4.98 -3.48
C GLN A 19 -0.48 -3.53 -3.53
N PRO A 20 -1.32 -2.54 -3.18
CA PRO A 20 -0.91 -1.13 -3.20
C PRO A 20 0.40 -0.85 -2.45
N TRP A 21 0.65 -1.58 -1.37
CA TRP A 21 1.88 -1.45 -0.58
C TRP A 21 3.10 -2.17 -1.18
N ASP A 22 2.94 -3.12 -2.10
CA ASP A 22 4.07 -3.79 -2.76
C ASP A 22 4.92 -2.80 -3.55
N PHE A 23 4.30 -1.75 -4.09
CA PHE A 23 5.00 -0.65 -4.77
C PHE A 23 5.97 0.11 -3.86
N ALA A 24 5.77 0.08 -2.54
CA ALA A 24 6.70 0.65 -1.57
C ALA A 24 7.68 -0.42 -1.05
N PHE A 25 7.19 -1.61 -0.70
CA PHE A 25 8.01 -2.65 -0.08
C PHE A 25 9.04 -3.28 -1.03
N VAL A 26 8.74 -3.44 -2.32
CA VAL A 26 9.70 -4.01 -3.28
C VAL A 26 10.94 -3.12 -3.42
N PRO A 27 10.84 -1.80 -3.69
CA PRO A 27 12.00 -0.91 -3.71
C PRO A 27 12.73 -0.82 -2.36
N LEU A 28 11.99 -0.83 -1.23
CA LEU A 28 12.62 -0.79 0.09
C LEU A 28 13.49 -2.03 0.36
N ASN A 29 12.99 -3.22 0.01
CA ASN A 29 13.76 -4.46 0.10
C ASN A 29 14.99 -4.43 -0.80
N ASP A 30 14.87 -3.95 -2.04
CA ASP A 30 16.00 -3.79 -2.95
C ASP A 30 17.05 -2.81 -2.38
N MET A 31 16.63 -1.68 -1.83
CA MET A 31 17.52 -0.71 -1.18
C MET A 31 18.24 -1.30 0.05
N ALA A 32 17.55 -2.10 0.86
CA ALA A 32 18.16 -2.79 2.00
C ALA A 32 19.20 -3.83 1.55
N SER A 33 18.88 -4.61 0.50
CA SER A 33 19.81 -5.60 -0.07
C SER A 33 21.08 -4.97 -0.65
N ARG A 34 20.99 -3.73 -1.14
CA ARG A 34 22.11 -2.93 -1.65
C ARG A 34 22.83 -2.13 -0.57
N GLY A 35 22.36 -2.18 0.68
CA GLY A 35 22.94 -1.44 1.80
C GLY A 35 22.67 0.07 1.79
N VAL A 36 21.71 0.54 0.99
CA VAL A 36 21.29 1.97 0.96
C VAL A 36 20.55 2.33 2.25
N ILE A 37 19.74 1.40 2.77
CA ILE A 37 19.11 1.48 4.09
C ILE A 37 19.55 0.29 4.95
N SER A 38 19.50 0.43 6.28
CA SER A 38 19.78 -0.70 7.17
C SER A 38 18.59 -1.66 7.20
N THR A 39 18.87 -2.96 7.33
CA THR A 39 17.82 -3.98 7.53
C THR A 39 17.01 -3.69 8.78
N GLU A 40 17.65 -3.24 9.87
CA GLU A 40 16.97 -2.82 11.10
C GLU A 40 15.96 -1.69 10.88
N MET A 41 16.27 -0.73 9.99
CA MET A 41 15.34 0.34 9.64
C MET A 41 14.14 -0.22 8.89
N LEU A 42 14.36 -1.13 7.94
CA LEU A 42 13.29 -1.80 7.21
C LEU A 42 12.42 -2.67 8.12
N ASP A 43 13.03 -3.43 9.03
CA ASP A 43 12.34 -4.29 10.00
C ASP A 43 11.51 -3.48 11.00
N SER A 44 11.95 -2.27 11.34
CA SER A 44 11.20 -1.34 12.21
C SER A 44 10.10 -0.56 11.48
N PHE A 45 10.10 -0.58 10.14
CA PHE A 45 9.15 0.20 9.36
C PHE A 45 7.78 -0.47 9.36
N TYR A 46 6.80 0.19 9.98
CA TYR A 46 5.41 -0.22 9.95
C TYR A 46 4.58 0.74 9.10
N MET A 47 3.86 0.19 8.13
CA MET A 47 2.89 0.94 7.35
C MET A 47 1.48 0.59 7.85
N PRO A 48 0.71 1.55 8.39
CA PRO A 48 -0.62 1.32 8.96
C PRO A 48 -1.70 1.17 7.87
N LEU A 49 -1.46 0.28 6.91
CA LEU A 49 -2.36 -0.04 5.82
C LEU A 49 -2.74 -1.51 5.92
N TYR A 50 -4.04 -1.78 5.87
CA TYR A 50 -4.59 -3.13 5.84
C TYR A 50 -5.64 -3.19 4.73
N GLY A 51 -5.44 -4.08 3.77
CA GLY A 51 -6.44 -4.40 2.75
C GLY A 51 -7.24 -5.63 3.16
N PRO A 52 -8.44 -5.48 3.73
CA PRO A 52 -9.27 -6.61 4.12
C PRO A 52 -9.73 -7.40 2.89
N SER A 53 -10.04 -8.68 3.08
CA SER A 53 -10.85 -9.39 2.09
C SER A 53 -12.31 -8.96 2.17
N ASP A 54 -13.04 -9.17 1.08
CA ASP A 54 -14.49 -9.02 1.05
C ASP A 54 -15.16 -9.85 2.16
N LYS A 55 -14.72 -11.10 2.36
CA LYS A 55 -15.22 -11.98 3.44
C LYS A 55 -14.95 -11.41 4.83
N GLU A 56 -13.72 -11.00 5.10
CA GLU A 56 -13.34 -10.39 6.38
C GLU A 56 -14.18 -9.13 6.67
N LEU A 57 -14.39 -8.30 5.66
CA LEU A 57 -15.19 -7.07 5.79
C LEU A 57 -16.65 -7.39 6.12
N MET A 58 -17.23 -8.39 5.43
CA MET A 58 -18.60 -8.84 5.68
C MET A 58 -18.78 -9.36 7.10
N GLU A 59 -17.85 -10.21 7.56
CA GLU A 59 -17.87 -10.76 8.91
C GLU A 59 -17.83 -9.66 9.98
N ILE A 60 -16.96 -8.65 9.81
CA ILE A 60 -16.84 -7.53 10.76
C ILE A 60 -18.14 -6.72 10.83
N ILE A 61 -18.77 -6.44 9.69
CA ILE A 61 -20.01 -5.64 9.63
C ILE A 61 -21.17 -6.42 10.25
N GLN A 62 -21.32 -7.70 9.89
CA GLN A 62 -22.36 -8.57 10.42
C GLN A 62 -22.21 -8.76 11.94
N ASN A 63 -20.98 -8.99 12.43
CA ASN A 63 -20.71 -9.14 13.86
C ASN A 63 -21.04 -7.88 14.66
N LYS A 64 -20.87 -6.68 14.09
CA LYS A 64 -21.28 -5.43 14.75
C LYS A 64 -22.79 -5.21 14.74
N GLY A 65 -23.52 -5.75 13.76
CA GLY A 65 -24.98 -5.68 13.65
C GLY A 65 -25.58 -4.26 13.54
N SER A 66 -24.76 -3.23 13.41
CA SER A 66 -25.19 -1.82 13.38
C SER A 66 -25.61 -1.36 11.98
N PHE A 67 -25.23 -2.10 10.95
CA PHE A 67 -25.46 -1.75 9.56
C PHE A 67 -25.94 -2.98 8.79
N GLU A 68 -26.89 -2.77 7.87
CA GLU A 68 -27.31 -3.75 6.88
C GLU A 68 -26.54 -3.51 5.58
N ILE A 69 -26.09 -4.59 4.95
CA ILE A 69 -25.31 -4.56 3.71
C ILE A 69 -26.26 -4.75 2.54
N ASN A 70 -26.48 -3.67 1.78
CA ASN A 70 -27.34 -3.71 0.61
C ASN A 70 -26.64 -4.34 -0.61
N ASP A 71 -25.35 -4.03 -0.80
CA ASP A 71 -24.57 -4.47 -1.94
C ASP A 71 -23.06 -4.39 -1.63
N VAL A 72 -22.27 -5.29 -2.22
CA VAL A 72 -20.80 -5.27 -2.20
C VAL A 72 -20.27 -5.66 -3.55
N GLN A 73 -19.38 -4.81 -4.07
CA GLN A 73 -18.75 -5.00 -5.36
C GLN A 73 -17.23 -4.97 -5.17
N VAL A 74 -16.56 -5.97 -5.74
CA VAL A 74 -15.10 -6.07 -5.76
C VAL A 74 -14.64 -5.82 -7.18
N HIS A 75 -13.75 -4.85 -7.34
CA HIS A 75 -13.20 -4.47 -8.63
C HIS A 75 -11.69 -4.56 -8.59
N GLU A 76 -11.09 -5.02 -9.70
CA GLU A 76 -9.66 -4.88 -9.88
C GLU A 76 -9.34 -3.40 -10.11
N GLN A 77 -8.48 -2.83 -9.25
CA GLN A 77 -8.21 -1.39 -9.16
C GLN A 77 -7.72 -0.78 -10.48
N MET A 78 -7.07 -1.58 -11.33
CA MET A 78 -6.49 -1.13 -12.60
C MET A 78 -7.25 -1.65 -13.83
N SER A 79 -8.38 -2.35 -13.64
CA SER A 79 -9.20 -2.81 -14.76
C SER A 79 -9.76 -1.62 -15.54
N GLY A 80 -9.51 -1.58 -16.86
CA GLY A 80 -10.00 -0.51 -17.74
C GLY A 80 -9.18 0.77 -17.80
N VAL A 81 -8.10 0.90 -17.01
CA VAL A 81 -7.13 2.00 -17.16
C VAL A 81 -6.25 1.73 -18.38
N ASP A 82 -6.09 2.72 -19.26
CA ASP A 82 -5.14 2.61 -20.37
C ASP A 82 -3.73 2.36 -19.80
N LYS A 83 -3.14 1.22 -20.18
CA LYS A 83 -1.80 0.81 -19.74
C LYS A 83 -0.74 1.84 -20.14
N SER A 84 -0.99 2.63 -21.19
CA SER A 84 -0.10 3.73 -21.60
C SER A 84 0.00 4.84 -20.55
N LEU A 85 -1.03 5.03 -19.71
CA LEU A 85 -1.06 5.99 -18.61
C LEU A 85 -0.33 5.48 -17.37
N GLN A 86 -0.13 4.17 -17.25
CA GLN A 86 0.61 3.52 -16.17
C GLN A 86 2.11 3.47 -16.46
N THR A 87 2.71 4.63 -16.73
CA THR A 87 4.18 4.69 -16.83
C THR A 87 4.81 4.49 -15.44
N PRO A 88 5.98 3.83 -15.34
CA PRO A 88 6.69 3.67 -14.07
C PRO A 88 6.89 4.99 -13.31
N LYS A 89 7.03 6.11 -14.04
CA LYS A 89 7.16 7.44 -13.47
C LYS A 89 5.89 7.89 -12.75
N ILE A 90 4.72 7.74 -13.37
CA ILE A 90 3.44 8.13 -12.75
C ILE A 90 3.20 7.26 -11.50
N THR A 91 3.44 5.96 -11.58
CA THR A 91 3.33 5.05 -10.43
C THR A 91 4.24 5.48 -9.28
N ALA A 92 5.52 5.76 -9.56
CA ALA A 92 6.47 6.22 -8.54
C ALA A 92 6.04 7.54 -7.88
N LEU A 93 5.50 8.47 -8.65
CA LEU A 93 4.97 9.74 -8.12
C LEU A 93 3.77 9.52 -7.20
N CYS A 94 2.82 8.67 -7.59
CA CYS A 94 1.64 8.36 -6.76
C CYS A 94 2.03 7.68 -5.43
N VAL A 95 2.95 6.71 -5.48
CA VAL A 95 3.46 6.01 -4.29
C VAL A 95 4.17 6.99 -3.36
N ARG A 96 5.06 7.82 -3.92
CA ARG A 96 5.74 8.85 -3.16
C ARG A 96 4.73 9.75 -2.47
N ASP A 97 3.75 10.28 -3.18
CA ASP A 97 2.82 11.26 -2.59
C ASP A 97 1.94 10.65 -1.49
N ASN A 98 1.52 9.39 -1.64
CA ASN A 98 0.71 8.66 -0.65
C ASN A 98 1.51 8.29 0.61
N ASP A 99 2.72 7.78 0.44
CA ASP A 99 3.50 7.19 1.53
C ASP A 99 4.51 8.17 2.14
N ARG A 100 4.69 9.34 1.51
CA ARG A 100 5.56 10.43 1.97
C ARG A 100 5.39 10.74 3.47
N PRO A 101 4.17 10.85 4.04
CA PRO A 101 4.03 11.11 5.48
C PRO A 101 4.65 10.02 6.37
N ALA A 102 4.50 8.74 5.98
CA ALA A 102 5.07 7.62 6.73
C ALA A 102 6.61 7.63 6.67
N PHE A 103 7.16 7.84 5.46
CA PHE A 103 8.61 7.95 5.27
C PHE A 103 9.23 9.14 5.99
N TRP A 104 8.57 10.30 5.98
CA TRP A 104 9.04 11.47 6.74
C TRP A 104 9.11 11.21 8.24
N THR A 105 8.13 10.50 8.79
CA THR A 105 8.07 10.18 10.21
C THR A 105 9.19 9.21 10.60
N LEU A 106 9.42 8.16 9.79
CA LEU A 106 10.51 7.20 10.02
C LEU A 106 11.90 7.85 9.86
N GLY A 107 12.06 8.71 8.86
CA GLY A 107 13.33 9.38 8.58
C GLY A 107 13.81 10.30 9.70
N ARG A 108 12.86 10.87 10.47
CA ARG A 108 13.16 11.67 11.67
C ARG A 108 13.54 10.82 12.87
N SER A 109 12.91 9.67 13.10
CA SER A 109 13.23 8.80 14.24
C SER A 109 14.62 8.15 14.11
N HIS A 110 15.10 7.93 12.88
CA HIS A 110 16.41 7.33 12.60
C HIS A 110 17.50 8.36 12.20
N GLY A 111 17.22 9.66 12.28
CA GLY A 111 18.22 10.73 12.15
C GLY A 111 18.94 10.85 10.80
N ARG A 112 18.41 10.28 9.70
CA ARG A 112 19.15 10.16 8.42
C ARG A 112 18.57 10.86 7.19
N VAL A 113 17.35 11.40 7.24
CA VAL A 113 16.77 11.97 6.00
C VAL A 113 17.05 13.47 5.92
N ARG A 114 18.13 13.83 5.19
CA ARG A 114 18.31 15.17 4.62
C ARG A 114 17.38 15.31 3.41
N GLU A 115 16.73 16.46 3.28
CA GLU A 115 15.77 16.84 2.25
C GLU A 115 16.25 16.53 0.81
N ASN A 116 17.56 16.48 0.60
CA ASN A 116 18.23 16.23 -0.69
C ASN A 116 18.34 14.74 -1.09
N GLN A 117 17.90 13.79 -0.24
CA GLN A 117 17.90 12.35 -0.57
C GLN A 117 16.53 11.85 -1.06
N LEU A 118 15.49 12.69 -0.97
CA LEU A 118 14.14 12.39 -1.46
C LEU A 118 13.91 12.85 -2.90
N SER A 119 14.90 13.50 -3.53
CA SER A 119 14.89 13.75 -4.98
C SER A 119 15.45 12.54 -5.72
N MET A 120 14.69 11.46 -5.79
CA MET A 120 14.92 10.44 -6.81
C MET A 120 14.36 10.96 -8.13
N THR A 121 15.25 11.05 -9.11
CA THR A 121 15.08 11.48 -10.51
C THR A 121 13.99 10.71 -11.24
#